data_AF-A0A924I6T8-F1
#
_entry.id   AF-A0A924I6T8-F1
#
_cell.length_a   1.000
_cell.length_b   1.000
_cell.length_c   1.000
_cell.angle_alpha   90.00
_cell.angle_beta   90.00
_cell.angle_gamma   90.00
#
_symmetry.space_group_name_H-M   'P 1'
#
loop_
_entity.id
_entity.type
_entity.pdbx_description
1 polymer ?
#
loop_
_entity_poly.entity_id
_entity_poly.type
_entity_poly.pdbx_seq_one_letter_code
_entity_poly.pdbx_strand_id
1 'polypeptide(L)'
;MGQILNANCRICNFETDFNYGGGRFNYHENCPVPAINKETGHFETVNYITQKNNPLYQFYADKKLKGDNGDNNIYQNFNLELNQANNLCPNCNQFSFDFAIRMFY
;
A
#
# COMPACT_ATOMS: atom_id res chain seq x y z
N MET A 1 14.92 -1.32 2.27
CA MET A 1 15.19 -1.19 0.82
C MET A 1 13.90 -0.72 0.21
N GLY A 2 13.95 0.33 -0.59
CA GLY A 2 12.77 0.85 -1.24
C GLY A 2 12.33 -0.09 -2.35
N GLN A 3 11.03 -0.20 -2.55
CA GLN A 3 10.44 -1.03 -3.60
C GLN A 3 9.44 -0.17 -4.37
N ILE A 4 9.40 -0.35 -5.68
CA ILE A 4 8.31 0.15 -6.53
C ILE A 4 7.38 -1.04 -6.72
N LEU A 5 6.17 -0.92 -6.19
CA LEU A 5 5.11 -1.89 -6.32
C LEU A 5 4.10 -1.37 -7.35
N ASN A 6 3.57 -2.28 -8.16
CA ASN A 6 2.42 -2.03 -9.01
C ASN A 6 1.18 -2.54 -8.30
N ALA A 7 0.16 -1.70 -8.21
CA ALA A 7 -1.15 -2.07 -7.74
C ALA A 7 -2.08 -2.29 -8.91
N ASN A 8 -2.70 -3.47 -8.98
CA ASN A 8 -3.60 -3.83 -10.07
C ASN A 8 -4.90 -4.42 -9.49
N CYS A 9 -6.03 -3.85 -9.89
CA CYS A 9 -7.34 -4.38 -9.56
C CYS A 9 -7.87 -5.29 -10.68
N ARG A 10 -8.09 -6.56 -10.36
CA ARG A 10 -8.58 -7.57 -11.30
C ARG A 10 -10.03 -7.34 -11.79
N ILE A 11 -10.82 -6.52 -11.09
CA ILE A 11 -12.24 -6.30 -11.40
C ILE A 11 -12.45 -5.03 -12.22
N CYS A 12 -11.83 -3.91 -11.83
CA CYS A 12 -12.04 -2.62 -12.49
C CYS A 12 -10.88 -2.17 -13.38
N ASN A 13 -9.85 -3.02 -13.55
CA ASN A 13 -8.63 -2.74 -14.32
C ASN A 13 -7.90 -1.46 -13.88
N PHE A 14 -8.12 -1.01 -12.64
CA PHE A 14 -7.39 0.10 -12.08
C PHE A 14 -5.95 -0.34 -11.77
N GLU A 15 -4.99 0.33 -12.39
CA GLU A 15 -3.56 0.07 -12.22
C GLU A 15 -2.83 1.34 -11.81
N THR A 16 -1.96 1.26 -10.80
CA THR A 16 -1.11 2.38 -10.38
C THR A 16 0.19 1.88 -9.76
N ASP A 17 1.30 2.52 -10.11
CA ASP A 17 2.58 2.27 -9.47
C ASP A 17 2.71 3.11 -8.19
N PHE A 18 3.36 2.58 -7.17
CA PHE A 18 3.62 3.27 -5.92
C PHE A 18 4.91 2.85 -5.25
N ASN A 19 5.45 3.77 -4.46
CA ASN A 19 6.66 3.54 -3.69
C ASN A 19 6.30 2.91 -2.33
N TYR A 20 6.99 1.84 -1.98
CA TYR A 20 6.84 1.16 -0.71
C TYR A 20 8.19 0.98 -0.02
N GLY A 21 8.31 1.60 1.15
CA GLY A 21 9.50 1.54 1.99
C GLY A 21 10.60 2.53 1.64
N GLY A 22 11.36 2.88 2.68
CA GLY A 22 12.41 3.89 2.60
C GLY A 22 13.73 3.34 2.05
N GLY A 23 14.48 4.21 1.39
CA GLY A 23 15.87 3.95 1.01
C GLY A 23 16.78 3.76 2.23
N ARG A 24 17.90 3.06 2.04
CA ARG A 24 18.84 2.68 3.12
C ARG A 24 19.32 3.86 3.99
N PHE A 25 19.37 5.07 3.46
CA PHE A 25 19.89 6.25 4.15
C PHE A 25 18.81 7.10 4.83
N ASN A 26 17.57 7.09 4.33
CA ASN A 26 16.51 8.02 4.77
C ASN A 26 15.28 7.32 5.34
N TYR A 27 15.38 6.03 5.67
CA TYR A 27 14.21 5.24 6.14
C TYR A 27 13.61 5.73 7.46
N HIS A 28 14.36 6.48 8.28
CA HIS A 28 13.86 7.09 9.52
C HIS A 28 13.05 8.37 9.28
N GLU A 29 13.17 8.99 8.12
CA GLU A 29 12.50 10.26 7.80
C GLU A 29 11.49 10.09 6.66
N ASN A 30 11.73 9.12 5.77
CA ASN A 30 10.93 8.85 4.60
C ASN A 30 10.58 7.36 4.49
N CYS A 31 9.32 7.04 4.78
CA CYS A 31 8.75 5.71 4.61
C CYS A 31 7.47 5.82 3.76
N PRO A 32 7.59 5.84 2.43
CA PRO A 32 6.44 5.89 1.54
C PRO A 32 5.64 4.59 1.67
N VAL A 33 4.33 4.73 1.86
CA VAL A 33 3.38 3.63 1.99
C VAL A 33 2.09 3.92 1.25
N PRO A 34 1.43 2.90 0.71
CA PRO A 34 0.12 3.04 0.08
C PRO A 34 -0.97 3.32 1.13
N ALA A 35 -1.80 4.31 0.85
CA ALA A 35 -2.96 4.66 1.64
C ALA A 35 -4.14 5.10 0.76
N ILE A 36 -5.33 5.06 1.33
CA ILE A 36 -6.52 5.69 0.76
C ILE A 36 -6.75 7.00 1.51
N ASN A 37 -6.88 8.09 0.78
CA ASN A 37 -7.36 9.35 1.34
C ASN A 37 -8.88 9.27 1.53
N LYS A 38 -9.37 9.42 2.77
CA LYS A 38 -10.79 9.29 3.09
C LYS A 38 -11.65 10.45 2.57
N GLU A 39 -11.05 11.62 2.31
CA GLU A 39 -11.78 12.77 1.79
C GLU A 39 -12.03 12.65 0.30
N THR A 40 -11.01 12.25 -0.46
CA THR A 40 -11.09 12.12 -1.93
C THR A 40 -11.50 10.71 -2.36
N GLY A 41 -11.34 9.71 -1.49
CA GLY A 41 -11.51 8.29 -1.84
C GLY A 41 -10.41 7.73 -2.73
N HIS A 42 -9.34 8.49 -2.97
CA HIS A 42 -8.30 8.12 -3.93
C HIS A 42 -7.15 7.36 -3.27
N PHE A 43 -6.51 6.51 -4.08
CA PHE A 43 -5.26 5.85 -3.72
C PHE A 43 -4.10 6.84 -3.80
N GLU A 44 -3.34 6.97 -2.72
CA GLU A 44 -2.20 7.87 -2.63
C GLU A 44 -1.01 7.16 -1.96
N THR A 45 0.20 7.61 -2.31
CA THR A 45 1.42 7.19 -1.60
C THR A 45 1.80 8.29 -0.61
N VAL A 46 1.80 7.97 0.68
CA VAL A 46 2.08 8.94 1.74
C VAL A 46 3.22 8.46 2.63
N ASN A 47 3.89 9.39 3.30
CA ASN A 47 4.95 9.03 4.23
C ASN A 47 4.36 8.62 5.58
N TYR A 48 4.52 7.35 5.96
CA TYR A 48 4.00 6.81 7.21
C TYR A 48 4.53 7.56 8.44
N ILE A 49 5.79 8.00 8.43
CA ILE A 49 6.43 8.58 9.62
C ILE A 49 5.79 9.90 10.01
N THR A 50 5.43 10.72 9.00
CA THR A 50 4.78 12.01 9.20
C THR A 50 3.26 11.89 9.31
N GLN A 51 2.64 10.93 8.61
CA GLN A 51 1.19 10.82 8.48
C GLN A 51 0.54 9.73 9.36
N LYS A 52 1.28 8.94 10.14
CA LYS A 52 0.72 7.84 10.96
C LYS A 52 -0.42 8.26 11.91
N ASN A 53 -0.41 9.50 12.38
CA ASN A 53 -1.42 10.02 13.31
C ASN A 53 -2.53 10.82 12.59
N ASN A 54 -2.47 10.92 11.26
CA ASN A 54 -3.42 11.70 10.49
C ASN A 54 -4.70 10.86 10.24
N PRO A 55 -5.87 11.27 10.74
CA PRO A 55 -7.11 10.51 10.58
C PRO A 55 -7.62 10.48 9.13
N LEU A 56 -7.12 11.36 8.25
CA LEU A 56 -7.52 11.48 6.85
C LEU A 56 -7.08 10.29 6.00
N TYR A 57 -5.98 9.62 6.39
CA TYR A 57 -5.43 8.51 5.62
C TYR A 57 -5.79 7.17 6.26
N GLN A 58 -6.07 6.18 5.40
CA GLN A 58 -6.22 4.79 5.79
C GLN A 58 -5.16 3.96 5.09
N PHE A 59 -4.28 3.33 5.85
CA PHE A 59 -3.12 2.66 5.29
C PHE A 59 -3.47 1.23 4.88
N TYR A 60 -2.91 0.74 3.79
CA TYR A 60 -3.08 -0.66 3.39
C TYR A 60 -2.38 -1.65 4.34
N ALA A 61 -1.56 -1.14 5.26
CA ALA A 61 -1.05 -1.92 6.38
C ALA A 61 -2.14 -2.26 7.42
N ASP A 62 -3.25 -1.51 7.45
CA ASP A 62 -4.36 -1.73 8.37
C ASP A 62 -5.18 -2.95 7.98
N LYS A 63 -5.59 -3.75 8.99
CA LYS A 63 -6.43 -4.95 8.81
C LYS A 63 -7.74 -4.69 8.07
N LYS A 64 -8.25 -3.46 8.07
CA LYS A 64 -9.51 -3.10 7.41
C LYS A 64 -9.43 -3.13 5.88
N LEU A 65 -8.25 -2.85 5.32
CA LEU A 65 -8.03 -2.84 3.86
C LEU A 65 -7.45 -4.15 3.34
N LYS A 66 -7.08 -5.05 4.26
CA LYS A 66 -6.55 -6.38 3.98
C LYS A 66 -7.70 -7.38 3.88
N GLY A 67 -7.87 -7.97 2.71
CA GLY A 67 -8.72 -9.15 2.54
C GLY A 67 -7.97 -10.44 2.86
N ASP A 68 -8.55 -11.55 2.42
CA ASP A 68 -7.94 -12.87 2.54
C ASP A 68 -6.72 -12.98 1.62
N ASN A 69 -5.51 -12.97 2.17
CA ASN A 69 -4.27 -12.95 1.41
C ASN A 69 -3.89 -14.30 0.76
N GLY A 70 -4.78 -15.30 0.83
CA GLY A 70 -4.54 -16.63 0.26
C GLY A 70 -3.28 -17.27 0.84
N ASP A 71 -2.20 -17.29 0.07
CA ASP A 71 -0.89 -17.87 0.42
C ASP A 71 -0.13 -17.10 1.53
N ASN A 72 -0.74 -16.06 2.12
CA ASN A 72 -0.15 -15.22 3.17
C ASN A 72 1.17 -14.52 2.78
N ASN A 73 1.43 -14.33 1.49
CA ASN A 73 2.59 -13.59 1.03
C ASN A 73 2.43 -12.09 1.32
N ILE A 74 3.37 -11.52 2.07
CA ILE A 74 3.33 -10.12 2.47
C ILE A 74 4.61 -9.39 2.07
N TYR A 75 4.48 -8.10 1.74
CA TYR A 75 5.62 -7.19 1.68
C TYR A 75 5.80 -6.52 3.04
N GLN A 76 6.84 -6.94 3.77
CA GLN A 76 7.18 -6.35 5.05
C GLN A 76 8.14 -5.18 4.88
N ASN A 77 7.87 -4.10 5.60
CA ASN A 77 8.77 -2.97 5.75
C ASN A 77 8.69 -2.42 7.18
N PHE A 78 9.75 -2.65 7.97
CA PHE A 78 9.76 -2.42 9.42
C PHE A 78 8.60 -3.17 10.12
N ASN A 79 7.69 -2.43 10.75
CA ASN A 79 6.52 -2.94 11.44
C ASN A 79 5.26 -2.91 10.57
N LEU A 80 5.40 -2.55 9.28
CA LEU A 80 4.30 -2.49 8.33
C LEU A 80 4.32 -3.73 7.45
N GLU A 81 3.14 -4.30 7.25
CA GLU A 81 2.93 -5.48 6.45
C GLU A 81 1.89 -5.16 5.39
N LEU A 82 2.20 -5.42 4.13
CA LEU A 82 1.28 -5.25 3.02
C LEU A 82 0.90 -6.62 2.47
N ASN A 83 -0.39 -6.91 2.30
CA ASN A 83 -0.80 -8.15 1.63
C ASN A 83 -0.46 -8.07 0.15
N GLN A 84 0.07 -9.15 -0.44
CA GLN A 84 0.30 -9.18 -1.88
C GLN A 84 -1.00 -9.25 -2.67
N ALA A 85 -2.02 -9.92 -2.15
CA ALA A 85 -3.26 -10.16 -2.88
C ALA A 85 -4.49 -9.73 -2.08
N ASN A 86 -5.58 -9.52 -2.80
CA ASN A 86 -6.93 -9.34 -2.25
C ASN A 86 -7.03 -8.15 -1.29
N ASN A 87 -6.33 -7.05 -1.57
CA ASN A 87 -6.55 -5.80 -0.86
C ASN A 87 -7.82 -5.11 -1.37
N LEU A 88 -8.38 -4.20 -0.57
CA LEU A 88 -9.54 -3.42 -0.97
C LEU A 88 -9.16 -2.42 -2.08
N CYS A 89 -9.79 -2.54 -3.25
CA CYS A 89 -9.63 -1.54 -4.30
C CYS A 89 -10.45 -0.28 -3.93
N PRO A 90 -9.87 0.93 -3.97
CA PRO A 90 -10.62 2.15 -3.67
C PRO A 90 -11.63 2.51 -4.76
N ASN A 91 -11.41 2.04 -5.99
CA ASN A 91 -12.26 2.38 -7.13
C ASN A 91 -13.54 1.53 -7.19
N CYS A 92 -13.44 0.23 -6.91
CA CYS A 92 -14.58 -0.69 -6.98
C CYS A 92 -15.03 -1.26 -5.62
N ASN A 93 -14.35 -0.90 -4.53
CA ASN A 93 -14.64 -1.36 -3.16
C ASN A 93 -14.71 -2.89 -3.01
N GLN A 94 -13.94 -3.61 -3.82
CA GLN A 94 -13.85 -5.07 -3.80
C GLN A 94 -12.44 -5.51 -3.40
N PHE A 95 -12.34 -6.65 -2.71
CA PHE A 95 -11.06 -7.27 -2.32
C PHE A 95 -10.42 -7.98 -3.53
N SER A 96 -9.91 -7.21 -4.47
CA SER A 96 -9.35 -7.68 -5.73
C SER A 96 -8.12 -6.89 -6.17
N PHE A 97 -7.54 -6.13 -5.24
CA PHE A 97 -6.41 -5.25 -5.47
C PHE A 97 -5.12 -5.94 -5.05
N ASP A 98 -4.33 -6.33 -6.05
CA ASP A 98 -3.11 -7.08 -5.87
C ASP A 98 -1.90 -6.17 -6.06
N PHE A 99 -0.84 -6.43 -5.31
CA PHE A 99 0.42 -5.69 -5.33
C PHE A 99 1.55 -6.60 -5.82
N ALA A 100 2.23 -6.18 -6.87
CA ALA A 100 3.37 -6.90 -7.45
C ALA A 100 4.62 -6.02 -7.43
N ILE A 101 5.78 -6.59 -7.09
CA ILE A 101 7.05 -5.85 -7.20
C ILE A 101 7.37 -5.61 -8.67
N ARG A 102 7.60 -4.35 -9.03
CA ARG A 102 8.21 -3.98 -10.32
C ARG A 102 9.72 -3.85 -10.21
N MET A 103 10.22 -3.14 -9.20
CA MET A 103 11.64 -2.81 -9.09
C MET A 103 12.05 -2.52 -7.63
N PHE A 104 13.33 -2.68 -7.32
CA PHE A 104 13.95 -2.30 -6.04
C PHE A 104 14.85 -1.06 -6.21
N TYR A 105 14.97 -0.22 -5.18
CA TYR A 105 15.87 0.95 -5.15
C TYR A 105 16.43 1.27 -3.75
#